data_AF-A0A2N9M2J0-F1
#
_entry.id   AF-A0A2N9M2J0-F1
#
_cell.length_a   1.000
_cell.length_b   1.000
_cell.length_c   1.000
_cell.angle_alpha   90.00
_cell.angle_beta   90.00
_cell.angle_gamma   90.00
#
_symmetry.space_group_name_H-M   'P 1'
#
loop_
_entity.id
_entity.type
_entity.pdbx_description
1 polymer ?
#
loop_
_entity_poly.entity_id
_entity_poly.type
_entity_poly.pdbx_seq_one_letter_code
_entity_poly.pdbx_strand_id
1 'polypeptide(L)'
;MANGLENHGANPAAPANGSLFVRSNSGDRLMSEEERRAADQQRAARERQRQALSLQRESILSQRTSNPGRRAALEAALAHIEAQLQAMN
;
A
#
# COMPACT_ATOMS: atom_id res chain seq x y z
N MET A 1 -49.73 -21.11 -5.18
CA MET A 1 -48.37 -20.58 -4.93
C MET A 1 -48.20 -19.31 -5.75
N ALA A 2 -48.58 -18.17 -5.18
CA ALA A 2 -48.29 -16.84 -5.69
C ALA A 2 -48.63 -15.87 -4.54
N ASN A 3 -47.62 -15.31 -3.88
CA ASN A 3 -47.78 -14.17 -2.99
C ASN A 3 -46.54 -13.31 -3.17
N GLY A 4 -46.64 -12.37 -4.11
CA GLY A 4 -45.71 -11.26 -4.25
C GLY A 4 -45.96 -10.29 -3.11
N LEU A 5 -44.94 -10.07 -2.28
CA LEU A 5 -44.94 -9.02 -1.29
C LEU A 5 -44.48 -7.72 -1.95
N GLU A 6 -45.47 -6.90 -2.31
CA GLU A 6 -45.29 -5.48 -2.55
C GLU A 6 -45.07 -4.79 -1.20
N ASN A 7 -43.99 -4.03 -1.04
CA ASN A 7 -43.92 -3.00 -0.01
C ASN A 7 -43.10 -1.79 -0.51
N HIS A 8 -43.86 -0.83 -1.03
CA HIS A 8 -43.78 0.62 -0.83
C HIS A 8 -42.43 1.28 -0.48
N GLY A 9 -42.00 2.17 -1.38
CA GLY A 9 -41.88 3.59 -1.05
C GLY A 9 -40.49 4.12 -0.68
N ALA A 10 -39.81 4.73 -1.66
CA ALA A 10 -39.21 6.07 -1.56
C ALA A 10 -38.35 6.39 -2.80
N ASN A 11 -38.79 7.38 -3.58
CA ASN A 11 -37.94 8.25 -4.42
C ASN A 11 -38.07 9.66 -3.78
N PRO A 12 -37.19 10.67 -3.94
CA PRO A 12 -36.00 10.78 -4.79
C PRO A 12 -34.77 11.48 -4.17
N ALA A 13 -33.58 11.23 -4.71
CA ALA A 13 -32.49 12.21 -4.67
C ALA A 13 -31.44 11.91 -5.75
N ALA A 14 -31.60 12.55 -6.91
CA ALA A 14 -30.45 12.92 -7.72
C ALA A 14 -29.65 13.99 -6.95
N PRO A 15 -28.34 14.08 -7.18
CA PRO A 15 -27.89 15.33 -7.78
C PRO A 15 -27.24 15.09 -9.14
N ALA A 16 -27.86 15.69 -10.16
CA ALA A 16 -27.14 16.14 -11.34
C ALA A 16 -26.18 17.25 -10.90
N ASN A 17 -24.89 17.12 -11.21
CA ASN A 17 -24.00 18.25 -11.46
C ASN A 17 -22.66 17.79 -12.03
N GLY A 18 -22.23 18.47 -13.10
CA GLY A 18 -20.82 18.61 -13.40
C GLY A 18 -20.35 17.86 -14.63
N SER A 19 -20.64 18.44 -15.79
CA SER A 19 -19.87 18.30 -17.02
C SER A 19 -18.36 18.39 -16.74
N LEU A 20 -17.68 17.27 -16.54
CA LEU A 20 -16.23 17.24 -16.63
C LEU A 20 -15.89 16.79 -18.05
N PHE A 21 -15.69 17.78 -18.90
CA PHE A 21 -15.01 17.62 -20.17
C PHE A 21 -13.60 17.08 -19.86
N VAL A 22 -13.47 15.75 -19.76
CA VAL A 22 -12.16 15.10 -19.71
C VAL A 22 -11.58 15.30 -21.10
N ARG A 23 -10.81 16.38 -21.24
CA ARG A 23 -9.83 16.52 -22.30
C ARG A 23 -8.82 15.41 -22.05
N SER A 24 -9.08 14.23 -22.62
CA SER A 24 -8.17 13.09 -22.57
C SER A 24 -6.85 13.51 -23.18
N ASN A 25 -5.89 13.82 -22.31
CA ASN A 25 -4.50 13.95 -22.70
C ASN A 25 -4.06 12.55 -23.16
N SER A 26 -3.70 12.43 -24.44
CA SER A 26 -3.48 11.17 -25.16
C SER A 26 -2.23 10.43 -24.71
N GLY A 27 -2.21 9.96 -23.46
CA GLY A 27 -1.12 9.17 -22.88
C GLY A 27 -1.56 8.05 -21.94
N ASP A 28 -2.86 7.95 -21.62
CA ASP A 28 -3.42 6.83 -20.86
C ASP A 28 -3.51 5.60 -21.78
N ARG A 29 -2.36 4.95 -22.03
CA ARG A 29 -2.35 3.58 -22.55
C ARG A 29 -3.17 2.78 -21.57
N LEU A 30 -4.31 2.26 -22.04
CA LEU A 30 -5.23 1.39 -21.34
C LEU A 30 -4.47 0.21 -20.73
N MET A 31 -3.91 0.39 -19.53
CA MET A 31 -3.38 -0.72 -18.74
C MET A 31 -4.57 -1.61 -18.44
N SER A 32 -4.47 -2.84 -18.92
CA SER A 32 -5.45 -3.90 -18.70
C SER A 32 -5.71 -4.00 -17.20
N GLU A 33 -6.92 -4.37 -16.81
CA GLU A 33 -7.25 -4.53 -15.40
C GLU A 33 -6.29 -5.48 -14.67
N GLU A 34 -5.74 -6.46 -15.39
CA GLU A 34 -4.72 -7.38 -14.91
C GLU A 34 -3.39 -6.66 -14.60
N GLU A 35 -2.96 -5.74 -15.47
CA GLU A 35 -1.75 -4.93 -15.27
C GLU A 35 -1.91 -3.99 -14.06
N ARG A 36 -3.10 -3.43 -13.85
CA ARG A 36 -3.42 -2.62 -12.67
C ARG A 36 -3.37 -3.46 -11.40
N ARG A 37 -4.02 -4.61 -11.38
CA ARG A 37 -3.99 -5.55 -10.24
C ARG A 37 -2.56 -6.00 -9.93
N ALA A 38 -1.77 -6.31 -10.96
CA ALA A 38 -0.36 -6.68 -10.79
C ALA A 38 0.47 -5.53 -10.22
N ALA A 39 0.28 -4.30 -10.71
CA ALA A 39 0.96 -3.12 -10.20
C ALA A 39 0.58 -2.84 -8.74
N ASP A 40 -0.70 -2.99 -8.37
CA ASP A 40 -1.17 -2.81 -6.99
C ASP A 40 -0.60 -3.87 -6.05
N GLN A 41 -0.55 -5.14 -6.48
CA GLN A 41 0.09 -6.21 -5.71
C GLN A 41 1.58 -5.93 -5.50
N GLN A 42 2.29 -5.46 -6.52
CA GLN A 42 3.70 -5.09 -6.41
C GLN A 42 3.94 -3.90 -5.48
N ARG A 43 3.04 -2.90 -5.49
CA ARG A 43 3.09 -1.78 -4.53
C ARG A 43 2.86 -2.27 -3.11
N ALA A 44 1.82 -3.08 -2.88
CA ALA A 44 1.52 -3.65 -1.57
C ALA A 44 2.66 -4.54 -1.05
N ALA A 45 3.29 -5.35 -1.91
CA ALA A 45 4.43 -6.18 -1.54
C ALA A 45 5.64 -5.33 -1.12
N ARG A 46 5.98 -4.30 -1.92
CA ARG A 46 7.07 -3.36 -1.58
C ARG A 46 6.80 -2.62 -0.27
N GLU A 47 5.56 -2.19 -0.06
CA GLU A 47 5.18 -1.50 1.17
C GLU A 47 5.30 -2.41 2.40
N ARG A 48 4.81 -3.66 2.33
CA ARG A 48 4.97 -4.64 3.40
C ARG A 48 6.44 -4.92 3.71
N GLN A 49 7.27 -5.06 2.68
CA GLN A 49 8.70 -5.29 2.88
C GLN A 49 9.37 -4.07 3.53
N ARG A 50 9.02 -2.84 3.11
CA ARG A 50 9.50 -1.61 3.76
C ARG A 50 9.08 -1.55 5.23
N GLN A 51 7.82 -1.87 5.54
CA GLN A 51 7.32 -1.91 6.90
C GLN A 51 8.07 -2.94 7.76
N ALA A 52 8.32 -4.14 7.24
CA ALA A 52 9.08 -5.17 7.93
C ALA A 52 10.52 -4.73 8.25
N LEU A 53 11.21 -4.10 7.28
CA LEU A 53 12.56 -3.56 7.49
C LEU A 53 12.57 -2.43 8.53
N SER A 54 11.57 -1.53 8.52
CA SER A 54 11.45 -0.48 9.53
C SER A 54 11.24 -1.04 10.94
N LEU A 55 10.40 -2.07 11.09
CA LEU A 55 10.21 -2.75 12.38
C LEU A 55 11.50 -3.42 12.87
N GLN A 56 12.25 -4.04 11.95
CA GLN A 56 13.54 -4.66 12.29
C GLN A 56 14.57 -3.61 12.75
N ARG A 57 14.62 -2.46 12.07
CA ARG A 57 15.45 -1.31 12.46
C ARG A 57 15.13 -0.85 13.87
N GLU A 58 13.85 -0.66 14.18
CA GLU A 58 13.40 -0.23 15.52
C GLU A 58 13.75 -1.28 16.60
N SER A 59 13.54 -2.57 16.30
CA SER A 59 13.90 -3.66 17.21
C SER A 59 15.40 -3.68 17.54
N ILE A 60 16.27 -3.39 16.56
CA ILE A 60 17.72 -3.32 16.77
C ILE A 60 18.09 -2.09 17.61
N LEU A 61 17.51 -0.92 17.31
CA LEU A 61 17.77 0.31 18.06
C LEU A 61 17.31 0.23 19.52
N SER A 62 16.26 -0.54 19.80
CA SER A 62 15.75 -0.76 21.16
C SER A 62 16.63 -1.71 21.99
N GLN A 63 17.45 -2.55 21.34
CA GLN A 63 18.32 -3.49 22.05
C GLN A 63 19.52 -2.79 22.68
N ARG A 64 19.61 -2.84 24.02
CA ARG A 64 20.81 -2.43 24.77
C ARG A 64 21.64 -3.67 25.12
N THR A 65 22.93 -3.66 24.76
CA THR A 65 23.86 -4.74 25.09
C THR A 65 25.17 -4.20 25.67
N SER A 66 25.67 -4.86 26.71
CA SER A 66 26.98 -4.57 27.31
C SER A 66 28.12 -5.39 26.67
N ASN A 67 27.80 -6.31 25.75
CA ASN A 67 28.79 -7.13 25.07
C ASN A 67 29.27 -6.42 23.78
N PRO A 68 30.58 -6.12 23.63
CA PRO A 68 31.09 -5.37 22.49
C PRO A 68 30.94 -6.12 21.16
N GLY A 69 31.09 -7.45 21.14
CA GLY A 69 30.91 -8.25 19.92
C GLY A 69 29.46 -8.25 19.45
N ARG A 70 28.52 -8.34 20.39
CA ARG A 70 27.09 -8.23 20.08
C ARG A 70 26.71 -6.84 19.59
N ARG A 71 27.33 -5.79 20.15
CA ARG A 71 27.14 -4.40 19.69
C ARG A 71 27.58 -4.23 18.23
N ALA A 72 28.78 -4.70 17.88
CA ALA A 72 29.28 -4.63 16.50
C ALA A 72 28.37 -5.37 15.51
N ALA A 73 27.84 -6.53 15.89
CA ALA A 73 26.88 -7.27 15.06
C ALA A 73 25.55 -6.51 14.86
N LEU A 74 25.04 -5.86 15.91
CA LEU A 74 23.83 -5.03 15.82
C LEU A 74 24.04 -3.80 14.92
N GLU A 75 25.20 -3.14 15.02
CA GLU A 75 25.56 -2.01 14.17
C GLU A 75 25.67 -2.43 12.69
N ALA A 76 26.30 -3.57 12.40
CA ALA A 76 26.37 -4.11 11.05
C ALA A 76 24.99 -4.49 10.49
N ALA A 77 24.14 -5.12 11.30
CA ALA A 77 22.77 -5.45 10.92
C ALA A 77 21.93 -4.19 10.65
N LEU A 78 22.09 -3.15 11.47
CA LEU A 78 21.42 -1.87 11.30
C LEU A 78 21.82 -1.21 9.97
N ALA A 79 23.13 -1.13 9.69
CA ALA A 79 23.64 -0.58 8.43
C ALA A 79 23.11 -1.34 7.20
N HIS A 80 23.01 -2.67 7.30
CA HIS A 80 22.47 -3.50 6.23
C HIS A 80 20.98 -3.22 5.97
N ILE A 81 20.17 -3.06 7.02
CA ILE A 81 18.74 -2.74 6.89
C ILE A 81 18.54 -1.33 6.32
N GLU A 82 19.34 -0.36 6.75
CA GLU A 82 19.28 1.00 6.22
C GLU A 82 19.64 1.04 4.73
N ALA A 83 20.65 0.28 4.29
CA ALA A 83 20.97 0.14 2.87
C ALA A 83 19.82 -0.50 2.06
N GLN A 84 19.15 -1.53 2.61
CA GLN A 84 17.99 -2.12 1.95
C GLN A 84 16.82 -1.12 1.84
N LEU A 85 16.53 -0.35 2.89
CA LEU A 85 15.50 0.67 2.87
C LEU A 85 15.80 1.77 1.84
N GLN A 86 17.06 2.19 1.71
CA GLN A 86 17.49 3.15 0.69
C GLN A 86 17.32 2.61 -0.73
N ALA A 87 17.62 1.34 -0.96
CA ALA A 87 17.46 0.72 -2.28
C ALA A 87 15.99 0.56 -2.71
N MET A 88 15.05 0.64 -1.76
CA MET A 88 13.61 0.54 -2.02
C MET A 88 12.92 1.89 -2.23
N ASN A 89 13.65 3.00 -2.06
CA ASN A 89 13.16 4.38 -2.17
C ASN A 89 13.57 5.01 -3.50
#